data_AF-A0A2V5PVG1-F1
#
_entry.id   AF-A0A2V5PVG1-F1
#
_cell.length_a   1.000
_cell.length_b   1.000
_cell.length_c   1.000
_cell.angle_alpha   90.00
_cell.angle_beta   90.00
_cell.angle_gamma   90.00
#
_symmetry.space_group_name_H-M   'P 1'
#
loop_
_entity.id
_entity.type
_entity.pdbx_description
1 polymer ?
#
loop_
_entity_poly.entity_id
_entity_poly.type
_entity_poly.pdbx_seq_one_letter_code
_entity_poly.pdbx_strand_id
1 'polypeptide(L)'
;MKWLFVLLLAVLIFGGAAFFSYDLFVKPERKIIAEKSGEIPFEPVPDISLPEFQAAAKLRQENKLAEARDALTQFLQKYPGGLHIEEAKDLLGDVNSEILLTNYRSPEKQEYIVRSGDVLARIANKMKTTPELIMRTNNLPTTMLRVGERLLISHPDFSLFIQCKAQTVVLLDHGQFFKRYHVKTVRIAAKQPSRINTKVAEVLAFKDGKRVGFGTKEYVSSTRWIRLNHPGFFIYSEPAPGSRDESGQPPPPGLGLTATDVSELSSLVSTKTPVTITD
;
A
#
# COMPACT_ATOMS: atom_id res chain seq x y z
N MET A 1 8.67 -32.10 51.40
CA MET A 1 9.86 -31.33 51.00
C MET A 1 11.10 -32.18 50.66
N LYS A 2 11.41 -33.28 51.37
CA LYS A 2 12.65 -34.05 51.14
C LYS A 2 12.73 -34.77 49.77
N TRP A 3 11.61 -35.28 49.23
CA TRP A 3 11.59 -35.94 47.90
C TRP A 3 11.81 -34.99 46.72
N LEU A 4 11.45 -33.70 46.86
CA LEU A 4 11.66 -32.71 45.81
C LEU A 4 13.17 -32.46 45.57
N PHE A 5 13.96 -32.50 46.65
CA PHE A 5 15.42 -32.36 46.60
C PHE A 5 16.09 -33.55 45.91
N VAL A 6 15.60 -34.77 46.16
CA VAL A 6 16.10 -35.99 45.52
C VAL A 6 15.80 -35.98 44.02
N LEU A 7 14.61 -35.53 43.63
CA LEU A 7 14.22 -35.38 42.22
C LEU A 7 15.06 -34.33 41.49
N LEU A 8 15.33 -33.19 42.14
CA LEU A 8 16.16 -32.12 41.58
C LEU A 8 17.62 -32.57 41.42
N LEU A 9 18.16 -33.29 42.40
CA LEU A 9 19.50 -33.89 42.32
C LEU A 9 19.58 -34.93 41.19
N ALA A 10 18.54 -35.76 41.02
CA ALA A 10 18.46 -36.72 39.93
C ALA A 10 18.44 -36.03 38.56
N VAL A 11 17.63 -34.97 38.37
CA VAL A 11 17.60 -34.20 37.12
C VAL A 11 18.96 -33.54 36.83
N LEU A 12 19.66 -33.04 37.85
CA LEU A 12 21.00 -32.46 37.69
C LEU A 12 22.03 -33.50 37.26
N ILE A 13 22.03 -34.68 37.88
CA ILE A 13 23.00 -35.74 37.58
C ILE A 13 22.70 -36.39 36.23
N PHE A 14 21.45 -36.83 36.00
CA PHE A 14 21.06 -37.48 34.75
C PHE A 14 20.98 -36.49 33.59
N GLY A 15 20.50 -35.27 33.82
CA GLY A 15 20.48 -34.20 32.82
C GLY A 15 21.89 -33.72 32.48
N GLY A 16 22.78 -33.59 33.46
CA GLY A 16 24.19 -33.28 33.24
C GLY A 16 24.91 -34.37 32.45
N ALA A 17 24.70 -35.64 32.80
CA ALA A 17 25.28 -36.77 32.07
C ALA A 17 24.73 -36.89 30.63
N ALA A 18 23.44 -36.65 30.43
CA ALA A 18 22.82 -36.62 29.09
C ALA A 18 23.31 -35.44 28.25
N PHE A 19 23.51 -34.28 28.85
CA PHE A 19 24.07 -33.11 28.18
C PHE A 19 25.53 -33.35 27.78
N PHE A 20 26.35 -33.86 28.69
CA PHE A 20 27.75 -34.19 28.41
C PHE A 20 27.89 -35.29 27.36
N SER A 21 27.07 -36.34 27.40
CA SER A 21 27.12 -37.40 26.39
C SER A 21 26.68 -36.90 25.01
N TYR A 22 25.68 -36.03 24.96
CA TYR A 22 25.28 -35.37 23.72
C TYR A 22 26.39 -34.50 23.13
N ASP A 23 27.06 -33.70 23.97
CA ASP A 23 28.09 -32.76 23.51
C ASP A 23 29.41 -33.46 23.13
N LEU A 24 29.80 -34.52 23.85
CA LEU A 24 31.03 -35.29 23.58
C LEU A 24 30.91 -36.28 22.42
N PHE A 25 29.76 -36.93 22.24
CA PHE A 25 29.64 -38.05 21.29
C PHE A 25 28.70 -37.74 20.12
N VAL A 26 27.51 -37.19 20.37
CA VAL A 26 26.48 -37.01 19.31
C VAL A 26 26.77 -35.81 18.42
N LYS A 27 27.17 -34.68 19.00
CA LYS A 27 27.46 -33.43 18.28
C LYS A 27 28.65 -33.55 17.31
N PRO A 28 29.78 -34.18 17.66
CA PRO A 28 30.86 -34.42 16.70
C PRO A 28 30.48 -35.43 15.63
N GLU A 29 29.76 -36.52 15.95
CA GLU A 29 29.29 -37.48 14.94
C GLU A 29 28.37 -36.82 13.92
N ARG A 30 27.44 -35.94 14.35
CA ARG A 30 26.60 -35.16 13.43
C ARG A 30 27.40 -34.26 12.50
N LYS A 31 28.45 -33.61 12.99
CA LYS A 31 29.34 -32.80 12.15
C LYS A 31 30.09 -33.67 11.14
N ILE A 32 30.61 -34.82 11.57
CA ILE A 32 31.29 -35.77 10.69
C ILE A 32 30.33 -36.35 9.65
N ILE A 33 29.08 -36.65 10.02
CA ILE A 33 28.04 -37.11 9.08
C ILE A 33 27.67 -36.01 8.09
N ALA A 34 27.54 -34.75 8.53
CA ALA A 34 27.31 -33.60 7.66
C ALA A 34 28.50 -33.30 6.73
N GLU A 35 29.73 -33.47 7.20
CA GLU A 35 30.95 -33.36 6.38
C GLU A 35 31.07 -34.52 5.38
N LYS A 36 30.69 -35.75 5.78
CA LYS A 36 30.71 -36.95 4.93
C LYS A 36 29.55 -37.04 3.94
N SER A 37 28.40 -36.45 4.25
CA SER A 37 27.23 -36.42 3.36
C SER A 37 27.44 -35.53 2.14
N GLY A 38 28.51 -34.71 2.11
CA GLY A 38 28.76 -33.76 1.03
C GLY A 38 27.69 -32.67 0.95
N GLU A 39 26.85 -32.52 1.98
CA GLU A 39 25.91 -31.42 2.10
C GLU A 39 26.72 -30.16 2.41
N ILE A 40 27.10 -29.45 1.34
CA ILE A 40 27.64 -28.10 1.44
C ILE A 40 26.58 -27.30 2.21
N PRO A 41 26.89 -26.74 3.39
CA PRO A 41 25.96 -25.84 4.06
C PRO A 41 25.65 -24.74 3.04
N PHE A 42 24.38 -24.62 2.64
CA PHE A 42 23.97 -23.48 1.83
C PHE A 42 24.13 -22.25 2.73
N GLU A 43 25.31 -21.61 2.69
CA GLU A 43 25.45 -20.28 3.26
C GLU A 43 24.39 -19.42 2.56
N PRO A 44 23.49 -18.76 3.33
CA PRO A 44 22.49 -17.90 2.71
C PRO A 44 23.23 -16.85 1.89
N VAL A 45 22.89 -16.77 0.60
CA VAL A 45 23.49 -15.80 -0.32
C VAL A 45 23.39 -14.41 0.33
N PRO A 46 24.51 -13.70 0.55
CA PRO A 46 24.48 -12.39 1.19
C PRO A 46 23.54 -11.44 0.43
N ASP A 47 22.59 -10.84 1.14
CA ASP A 47 21.69 -9.85 0.54
C ASP A 47 22.45 -8.53 0.33
N ILE A 48 22.97 -8.38 -0.88
CA ILE A 48 23.70 -7.18 -1.33
C ILE A 48 22.80 -5.92 -1.39
N SER A 49 21.48 -6.08 -1.39
CA SER A 49 20.52 -4.98 -1.54
C SER A 49 20.09 -4.42 -0.18
N LEU A 50 20.12 -5.23 0.88
CA LEU A 50 19.63 -4.89 2.21
C LEU A 50 20.21 -3.58 2.78
N PRO A 51 21.54 -3.29 2.73
CA PRO A 51 22.07 -2.05 3.30
C PRO A 51 21.53 -0.80 2.61
N GLU A 52 21.36 -0.84 1.28
CA GLU A 52 20.84 0.29 0.50
C GLU A 52 19.34 0.49 0.74
N PHE A 53 18.57 -0.60 0.85
CA PHE A 53 17.17 -0.53 1.25
C PHE A 53 17.00 0.07 2.65
N GLN A 54 17.80 -0.37 3.63
CA GLN A 54 17.77 0.16 4.99
C GLN A 54 18.15 1.64 5.05
N ALA A 55 19.13 2.08 4.24
CA ALA A 55 19.49 3.49 4.14
C ALA A 55 18.31 4.33 3.60
N ALA A 56 17.62 3.85 2.57
CA ALA A 56 16.44 4.51 2.03
C ALA A 56 15.27 4.55 3.05
N ALA A 57 15.05 3.45 3.78
CA ALA A 57 14.06 3.39 4.85
C ALA A 57 14.37 4.35 6.00
N LYS A 58 15.65 4.54 6.33
CA LYS A 58 16.09 5.51 7.33
C LYS A 58 15.76 6.96 6.93
N LEU A 59 15.95 7.33 5.66
CA LEU A 59 15.57 8.66 5.16
C LEU A 59 14.07 8.93 5.39
N ARG A 60 13.22 7.93 5.16
CA ARG A 60 11.78 8.01 5.42
C ARG A 60 11.46 8.20 6.91
N GLN A 61 12.17 7.48 7.80
CA GLN A 61 12.01 7.63 9.25
C GLN A 61 12.45 9.01 9.75
N GLU A 62 13.46 9.60 9.12
CA GLU A 62 13.93 10.97 9.37
C GLU A 62 13.04 12.04 8.71
N ASN A 63 11.91 11.66 8.10
CA ASN A 63 10.98 12.53 7.37
C ASN A 63 11.59 13.26 6.16
N LYS A 64 12.70 12.74 5.61
CA LYS A 64 13.34 13.24 4.39
C LYS A 64 12.69 12.62 3.16
N LEU A 65 11.41 12.94 2.94
CA LEU A 65 10.57 12.25 1.96
C LEU A 65 11.10 12.31 0.53
N ALA A 66 11.59 13.47 0.06
CA ALA A 66 12.15 13.59 -1.29
C ALA A 66 13.39 12.71 -1.48
N GLU A 67 14.33 12.74 -0.53
CA GLU A 67 15.54 11.90 -0.56
C GLU A 67 15.18 10.41 -0.47
N ALA A 68 14.20 10.05 0.37
CA ALA A 68 13.72 8.68 0.49
C ALA A 68 13.10 8.18 -0.83
N ARG A 69 12.27 8.99 -1.49
CA ARG A 69 11.68 8.67 -2.79
C ARG A 69 12.76 8.43 -3.84
N ASP A 70 13.74 9.32 -3.93
CA ASP A 70 14.81 9.23 -4.92
C ASP A 70 15.68 7.99 -4.66
N ALA A 71 16.02 7.71 -3.39
CA ALA A 71 16.78 6.52 -2.99
C ALA A 71 16.03 5.21 -3.30
N LEU A 72 14.72 5.15 -3.00
CA LEU A 72 13.89 3.97 -3.31
C LEU A 72 13.73 3.76 -4.82
N THR A 73 13.58 4.84 -5.58
CA THR A 73 13.50 4.76 -7.05
C THR A 73 14.81 4.21 -7.62
N GLN A 74 15.96 4.71 -7.16
CA GLN A 74 17.28 4.21 -7.56
C GLN A 74 17.48 2.74 -7.14
N PHE A 75 17.05 2.38 -5.93
CA PHE A 75 17.11 1.01 -5.44
C PHE A 75 16.36 0.04 -6.37
N LEU A 76 15.11 0.37 -6.73
CA LEU A 76 14.29 -0.46 -7.62
C LEU A 76 14.88 -0.60 -9.04
N GLN A 77 15.55 0.43 -9.54
CA GLN A 77 16.25 0.38 -10.83
C GLN A 77 17.51 -0.48 -10.78
N LYS A 78 18.25 -0.40 -9.67
CA LYS A 78 19.52 -1.11 -9.49
C LYS A 78 19.33 -2.59 -9.16
N TYR A 79 18.27 -2.94 -8.43
CA TYR A 79 17.99 -4.31 -7.99
C TYR A 79 16.61 -4.81 -8.46
N PRO A 80 16.36 -4.93 -9.78
CA PRO A 80 15.05 -5.32 -10.33
C PRO A 80 14.65 -6.78 -10.04
N GLY A 81 15.56 -7.60 -9.47
CA GLY A 81 15.27 -8.93 -8.92
C GLY A 81 15.77 -9.15 -7.48
N GLY A 82 16.05 -8.08 -6.72
CA GLY A 82 16.48 -8.15 -5.33
C GLY A 82 15.40 -8.68 -4.37
N LEU A 83 15.81 -9.12 -3.19
CA LEU A 83 14.93 -9.73 -2.18
C LEU A 83 13.91 -8.74 -1.59
N HIS A 84 14.24 -7.44 -1.56
CA HIS A 84 13.43 -6.39 -0.93
C HIS A 84 12.66 -5.50 -1.91
N ILE A 85 12.41 -5.96 -3.14
CA ILE A 85 11.71 -5.16 -4.15
C ILE A 85 10.30 -4.80 -3.72
N GLU A 86 9.58 -5.77 -3.16
CA GLU A 86 8.16 -5.60 -2.89
C GLU A 86 7.94 -4.65 -1.71
N GLU A 87 8.81 -4.74 -0.70
CA GLU A 87 8.88 -3.80 0.42
C GLU A 87 9.32 -2.41 -0.04
N ALA A 88 10.29 -2.32 -0.97
CA ALA A 88 10.72 -1.04 -1.53
C ALA A 88 9.62 -0.37 -2.37
N LYS A 89 8.84 -1.14 -3.15
CA LYS A 89 7.66 -0.62 -3.88
C LYS A 89 6.59 -0.11 -2.95
N ASP A 90 6.29 -0.87 -1.88
CA ASP A 90 5.27 -0.47 -0.91
C ASP A 90 5.71 0.81 -0.18
N LEU A 91 6.96 0.87 0.28
CA LEU A 91 7.52 2.05 0.93
C LEU A 91 7.59 3.27 0.01
N LEU A 92 7.96 3.07 -1.26
CA LEU A 92 7.96 4.13 -2.27
C LEU A 92 6.53 4.66 -2.50
N GLY A 93 5.55 3.76 -2.58
CA GLY A 93 4.15 4.12 -2.68
C GLY A 93 3.68 5.00 -1.53
N ASP A 94 4.02 4.63 -0.30
CA ASP A 94 3.65 5.41 0.88
C ASP A 94 4.32 6.78 0.91
N VAL A 95 5.61 6.86 0.54
CA VAL A 95 6.31 8.13 0.40
C VAL A 95 5.65 9.01 -0.67
N ASN A 96 5.31 8.44 -1.83
CA ASN A 96 4.65 9.15 -2.93
C ASN A 96 3.28 9.68 -2.50
N SER A 97 2.45 8.84 -1.87
CA SER A 97 1.14 9.24 -1.35
C SER A 97 1.27 10.34 -0.29
N GLU A 98 2.24 10.24 0.63
CA GLU A 98 2.45 11.28 1.65
C GLU A 98 2.90 12.61 1.03
N ILE A 99 3.87 12.56 0.11
CA ILE A 99 4.30 13.75 -0.64
C ILE A 99 3.10 14.36 -1.36
N LEU A 100 2.23 13.57 -2.00
CA LEU A 100 1.12 14.09 -2.79
C LEU A 100 -0.02 14.65 -1.92
N LEU A 101 -0.45 13.89 -0.92
CA LEU A 101 -1.68 14.12 -0.15
C LEU A 101 -1.51 15.06 1.05
N THR A 102 -0.30 15.51 1.34
CA THR A 102 -0.01 16.50 2.39
C THR A 102 0.40 17.85 1.81
N ASN A 103 0.68 18.85 2.65
CA ASN A 103 1.20 20.14 2.22
C ASN A 103 2.74 20.14 2.04
N TYR A 104 3.36 18.96 1.93
CA TYR A 104 4.78 18.82 1.62
C TYR A 104 5.12 19.53 0.30
N ARG A 105 6.14 20.39 0.30
CA ARG A 105 6.55 21.10 -0.90
C ARG A 105 7.43 20.19 -1.75
N SER A 106 7.01 19.96 -2.98
CA SER A 106 7.78 19.21 -3.99
C SER A 106 7.75 19.94 -5.33
N PRO A 107 8.70 19.67 -6.24
CA PRO A 107 8.74 20.28 -7.57
C PRO A 107 7.47 20.05 -8.41
N GLU A 108 6.71 19.01 -8.07
CA GLU A 108 5.48 18.62 -8.78
C GLU A 108 4.24 19.40 -8.34
N LYS A 109 4.38 20.22 -7.28
CA LYS A 109 3.30 21.07 -6.77
C LYS A 109 3.53 22.53 -7.16
N GLN A 110 2.48 23.11 -7.73
CA GLN A 110 2.43 24.52 -8.04
C GLN A 110 1.70 25.29 -6.94
N GLU A 111 2.26 26.43 -6.52
CA GLU A 111 1.55 27.36 -5.64
C GLU A 111 0.49 28.15 -6.42
N TYR A 112 -0.71 28.21 -5.87
CA TYR A 112 -1.85 28.93 -6.41
C TYR A 112 -2.42 29.88 -5.36
N ILE A 113 -2.60 31.15 -5.72
CA ILE A 113 -3.22 32.15 -4.86
C ILE A 113 -4.68 32.30 -5.28
N VAL A 114 -5.60 32.01 -4.35
CA VAL A 114 -7.05 32.11 -4.55
C VAL A 114 -7.44 33.56 -4.86
N ARG A 115 -8.21 33.74 -5.93
CA ARG A 115 -8.70 35.04 -6.40
C ARG A 115 -10.19 35.19 -6.13
N SER A 116 -10.68 36.43 -6.22
CA SER A 116 -12.11 36.71 -6.08
C SER A 116 -12.92 35.93 -7.12
N GLY A 117 -13.97 35.25 -6.65
CA GLY A 117 -14.86 34.43 -7.48
C GLY A 117 -14.37 33.01 -7.75
N ASP A 118 -13.18 32.62 -7.27
CA ASP A 118 -12.72 31.24 -7.37
C ASP A 118 -13.58 30.31 -6.51
N VAL A 119 -13.83 29.14 -7.07
CA VAL A 119 -14.44 28.01 -6.36
C VAL A 119 -13.58 26.79 -6.62
N LEU A 120 -13.51 25.88 -5.64
CA LEU A 120 -12.62 24.72 -5.68
C LEU A 120 -12.77 23.89 -6.97
N ALA A 121 -14.00 23.65 -7.43
CA ALA A 121 -14.27 22.94 -8.68
C ALA A 121 -13.71 23.65 -9.92
N ARG A 122 -13.73 24.99 -9.95
CA ARG A 122 -13.21 25.77 -11.08
C ARG A 122 -11.68 25.75 -11.09
N ILE A 123 -11.05 25.88 -9.91
CA ILE A 123 -9.60 25.73 -9.77
C ILE A 123 -9.19 24.32 -10.22
N ALA A 124 -9.84 23.29 -9.70
CA ALA A 124 -9.54 21.90 -10.04
C ALA A 124 -9.60 21.64 -11.56
N ASN A 125 -10.66 22.10 -12.22
CA ASN A 125 -10.81 21.95 -13.67
C ASN A 125 -9.72 22.71 -14.45
N LYS A 126 -9.41 23.95 -14.05
CA LYS A 126 -8.37 24.77 -14.69
C LYS A 126 -6.99 24.13 -14.53
N MET A 127 -6.72 23.58 -13.37
CA MET A 127 -5.46 22.96 -12.97
C MET A 127 -5.48 21.44 -13.20
N LYS A 128 -6.37 20.91 -14.07
CA LYS A 128 -6.44 19.49 -14.45
C LYS A 128 -6.28 18.50 -13.28
N THR A 129 -6.91 18.79 -12.15
CA THR A 129 -6.85 18.01 -10.92
C THR A 129 -8.26 17.79 -10.37
N THR A 130 -8.41 17.21 -9.18
CA THR A 130 -9.72 17.00 -8.52
C THR A 130 -9.91 17.92 -7.33
N PRO A 131 -11.15 18.36 -7.04
CA PRO A 131 -11.44 19.12 -5.82
C PRO A 131 -11.01 18.39 -4.55
N GLU A 132 -11.21 17.07 -4.50
CA GLU A 132 -10.81 16.24 -3.36
C GLU A 132 -9.30 16.23 -3.15
N LEU A 133 -8.52 16.08 -4.24
CA LEU A 133 -7.05 16.10 -4.15
C LEU A 133 -6.55 17.46 -3.62
N ILE A 134 -7.08 18.58 -4.15
CA ILE A 134 -6.73 19.92 -3.63
C ILE A 134 -7.03 20.02 -2.13
N MET A 135 -8.20 19.55 -1.69
CA MET A 135 -8.57 19.59 -0.27
C MET A 135 -7.61 18.77 0.58
N ARG A 136 -7.30 17.53 0.18
CA ARG A 136 -6.38 16.65 0.92
C ARG A 136 -4.99 17.25 1.01
N THR A 137 -4.39 17.61 -0.13
CA THR A 137 -3.06 18.22 -0.22
C THR A 137 -2.93 19.48 0.66
N ASN A 138 -4.01 20.25 0.83
CA ASN A 138 -3.98 21.50 1.59
C ASN A 138 -4.63 21.42 2.97
N ASN A 139 -5.01 20.22 3.42
CA ASN A 139 -5.75 20.00 4.68
C ASN A 139 -7.00 20.89 4.81
N LEU A 140 -7.71 21.15 3.72
CA LEU A 140 -8.91 21.98 3.72
C LEU A 140 -10.08 21.19 4.33
N PRO A 141 -10.74 21.70 5.38
CA PRO A 141 -11.85 21.00 6.02
C PRO A 141 -13.15 21.08 5.21
N THR A 142 -13.26 22.07 4.31
CA THR A 142 -14.45 22.32 3.49
C THR A 142 -14.04 22.78 2.09
N THR A 143 -15.02 22.89 1.21
CA THR A 143 -14.84 23.42 -0.16
C THR A 143 -14.81 24.96 -0.22
N MET A 144 -15.01 25.65 0.92
CA MET A 144 -14.96 27.12 0.98
C MET A 144 -13.51 27.61 0.94
N LEU A 145 -13.23 28.53 0.02
CA LEU A 145 -11.91 29.12 -0.18
C LEU A 145 -11.92 30.59 0.25
N ARG A 146 -10.79 31.08 0.76
CA ARG A 146 -10.62 32.49 1.11
C ARG A 146 -9.76 33.18 0.06
N VAL A 147 -10.15 34.38 -0.37
CA VAL A 147 -9.33 35.18 -1.28
C VAL A 147 -7.97 35.46 -0.64
N GLY A 148 -6.89 35.27 -1.40
CA GLY A 148 -5.51 35.39 -0.92
C GLY A 148 -4.95 34.12 -0.27
N GLU A 149 -5.75 33.07 -0.08
CA GLU A 149 -5.30 31.77 0.41
C GLU A 149 -4.31 31.13 -0.58
N ARG A 150 -3.23 30.55 -0.07
CA ARG A 150 -2.18 29.88 -0.83
C ARG A 150 -2.42 28.38 -0.82
N LEU A 151 -2.65 27.80 -1.98
CA LEU A 151 -2.87 26.37 -2.18
C LEU A 151 -1.69 25.76 -2.92
N LEU A 152 -1.30 24.55 -2.53
CA LEU A 152 -0.43 23.68 -3.30
C LEU A 152 -1.29 22.79 -4.19
N ILE A 153 -1.03 22.82 -5.49
CA ILE A 153 -1.82 22.12 -6.50
C ILE A 153 -0.92 21.14 -7.26
N SER A 154 -1.31 19.87 -7.29
CA SER A 154 -0.66 18.81 -8.06
C SER A 154 -1.46 18.46 -9.31
N HIS A 155 -0.76 18.01 -10.35
CA HIS A 155 -1.32 17.67 -11.66
C HIS A 155 -1.00 16.23 -12.09
N PRO A 156 -1.38 15.21 -11.30
CA PRO A 156 -1.05 13.84 -11.64
C PRO A 156 -1.82 13.37 -12.88
N ASP A 157 -1.22 12.49 -13.67
CA ASP A 157 -1.85 11.80 -14.80
C ASP A 157 -1.97 10.32 -14.47
N PHE A 158 -2.96 10.02 -13.63
CA PHE A 158 -3.13 8.71 -13.07
C PHE A 158 -3.75 7.70 -14.04
N SER A 159 -3.22 6.49 -14.03
CA SER A 159 -3.80 5.30 -14.65
C SER A 159 -3.72 4.09 -13.69
N LEU A 160 -4.63 3.14 -13.85
CA LEU A 160 -4.63 1.91 -13.05
C LEU A 160 -4.23 0.70 -13.88
N PHE A 161 -3.41 -0.15 -13.27
CA PHE A 161 -3.06 -1.46 -13.77
C PHE A 161 -3.44 -2.52 -12.72
N ILE A 162 -4.40 -3.37 -13.05
CA ILE A 162 -4.98 -4.36 -12.15
C ILE A 162 -4.52 -5.74 -12.57
N GLN A 163 -3.93 -6.50 -11.66
CA GLN A 163 -3.48 -7.87 -11.89
C GLN A 163 -4.24 -8.81 -10.97
N CYS A 164 -5.22 -9.54 -11.51
CA CYS A 164 -6.17 -10.29 -10.70
C CYS A 164 -5.55 -11.49 -9.97
N LYS A 165 -4.68 -12.29 -10.62
CA LYS A 165 -3.94 -13.43 -10.03
C LYS A 165 -2.86 -12.98 -9.07
N ALA A 166 -2.19 -11.88 -9.38
CA ALA A 166 -1.22 -11.28 -8.48
C ALA A 166 -1.89 -10.52 -7.31
N GLN A 167 -3.22 -10.36 -7.33
CA GLN A 167 -4.00 -9.67 -6.31
C GLN A 167 -3.49 -8.25 -6.02
N THR A 168 -3.21 -7.49 -7.07
CA THR A 168 -2.67 -6.13 -6.93
C THR A 168 -3.41 -5.12 -7.81
N VAL A 169 -3.52 -3.90 -7.29
CA VAL A 169 -3.93 -2.72 -8.04
C VAL A 169 -2.74 -1.76 -8.00
N VAL A 170 -2.15 -1.49 -9.15
CA VAL A 170 -1.03 -0.56 -9.31
C VAL A 170 -1.57 0.76 -9.84
N LEU A 171 -1.29 1.84 -9.12
CA LEU A 171 -1.49 3.20 -9.56
C LEU A 171 -0.20 3.67 -10.23
N LEU A 172 -0.34 4.17 -11.46
CA LEU A 172 0.75 4.77 -12.21
C LEU A 172 0.49 6.26 -12.36
N ASP A 173 1.53 7.08 -12.25
CA ASP A 173 1.49 8.52 -12.53
C ASP A 173 2.40 8.82 -13.73
N HIS A 174 1.85 9.43 -14.78
CA HIS A 174 2.57 9.65 -16.05
C HIS A 174 3.23 8.36 -16.60
N GLY A 175 2.59 7.21 -16.38
CA GLY A 175 3.07 5.89 -16.78
C GLY A 175 4.18 5.29 -15.89
N GLN A 176 4.63 6.00 -14.86
CA GLN A 176 5.61 5.51 -13.88
C GLN A 176 4.90 4.92 -12.66
N PHE A 177 5.55 3.96 -11.97
CA PHE A 177 5.04 3.41 -10.73
C PHE A 177 4.82 4.51 -9.70
N PHE A 178 3.58 4.67 -9.22
CA PHE A 178 3.26 5.59 -8.14
C PHE A 178 3.07 4.84 -6.82
N LYS A 179 2.13 3.89 -6.78
CA LYS A 179 1.83 3.08 -5.59
C LYS A 179 1.19 1.76 -5.99
N ARG A 180 1.34 0.75 -5.13
CA ARG A 180 0.60 -0.51 -5.21
C ARG A 180 -0.32 -0.67 -4.02
N TYR A 181 -1.50 -1.22 -4.29
CA TYR A 181 -2.47 -1.65 -3.29
C TYR A 181 -2.64 -3.16 -3.33
N HIS A 182 -2.74 -3.77 -2.14
CA HIS A 182 -2.89 -5.20 -1.95
C HIS A 182 -4.37 -5.59 -1.92
N VAL A 183 -4.81 -6.40 -2.88
CA VAL A 183 -6.16 -6.92 -2.92
C VAL A 183 -6.32 -8.03 -1.89
N LYS A 184 -7.37 -7.94 -1.07
CA LYS A 184 -7.69 -8.90 -0.03
C LYS A 184 -8.67 -9.96 -0.53
N THR A 185 -9.65 -9.53 -1.32
CA THR A 185 -10.70 -10.39 -1.84
C THR A 185 -10.86 -10.21 -3.34
N VAL A 186 -10.95 -11.32 -4.08
CA VAL A 186 -11.22 -11.33 -5.53
C VAL A 186 -12.54 -12.06 -5.77
N ARG A 187 -13.55 -11.34 -6.27
CA ARG A 187 -14.90 -11.86 -6.54
C ARG A 187 -15.33 -11.49 -7.96
N ILE A 188 -14.62 -12.02 -8.95
CA ILE A 188 -14.89 -11.80 -10.38
C ILE A 188 -15.37 -13.09 -11.05
N ALA A 189 -16.07 -12.98 -12.17
CA ALA A 189 -16.54 -14.14 -12.92
C ALA A 189 -15.36 -14.94 -13.49
N ALA A 190 -15.48 -16.29 -13.50
CA ALA A 190 -14.41 -17.18 -13.95
C ALA A 190 -14.09 -17.10 -15.47
N LYS A 191 -14.98 -16.52 -16.27
CA LYS A 191 -14.77 -16.30 -17.71
C LYS A 191 -14.62 -14.81 -17.97
N GLN A 192 -13.38 -14.32 -17.98
CA GLN A 192 -13.04 -12.96 -18.40
C GLN A 192 -11.95 -13.00 -19.48
N PRO A 193 -11.89 -11.99 -20.37
CA PRO A 193 -10.74 -11.83 -21.24
C PRO A 193 -9.45 -11.67 -20.44
N SER A 194 -8.34 -12.22 -20.93
CA SER A 194 -7.03 -12.12 -20.29
C SER A 194 -6.50 -10.70 -20.16
N ARG A 195 -7.03 -9.77 -20.97
CA ARG A 195 -6.76 -8.33 -20.90
C ARG A 195 -8.02 -7.53 -21.21
N ILE A 196 -8.34 -6.58 -20.33
CA ILE A 196 -9.46 -5.66 -20.49
C ILE A 196 -8.90 -4.23 -20.38
N ASN A 197 -9.20 -3.40 -21.39
CA ASN A 197 -8.96 -1.96 -21.30
C ASN A 197 -10.30 -1.26 -21.05
N THR A 198 -10.36 -0.51 -19.96
CA THR A 198 -11.54 0.24 -19.53
C THR A 198 -11.10 1.56 -18.88
N LYS A 199 -11.99 2.18 -18.13
CA LYS A 199 -11.72 3.38 -17.34
C LYS A 199 -12.59 3.35 -16.09
N VAL A 200 -12.26 4.21 -15.12
CA VAL A 200 -13.17 4.45 -13.99
C VAL A 200 -14.47 5.04 -14.52
N ALA A 201 -15.59 4.47 -14.13
CA ALA A 201 -16.92 4.99 -14.45
C ALA A 201 -17.38 6.01 -13.40
N GLU A 202 -17.18 5.69 -12.12
CA GLU A 202 -17.75 6.46 -11.02
C GLU A 202 -17.10 6.10 -9.68
N VAL A 203 -16.97 7.09 -8.78
CA VAL A 203 -16.67 6.88 -7.36
C VAL A 203 -17.97 7.03 -6.56
N LEU A 204 -18.26 6.03 -5.75
CA LEU A 204 -19.43 5.94 -4.89
C LEU A 204 -18.96 6.03 -3.43
N ALA A 205 -19.76 6.71 -2.62
CA ALA A 205 -19.46 6.97 -1.23
C ALA A 205 -20.66 6.61 -0.37
N PHE A 206 -20.43 5.89 0.72
CA PHE A 206 -21.50 5.41 1.58
C PHE A 206 -21.23 5.67 3.06
N LYS A 207 -22.27 6.11 3.76
CA LYS A 207 -22.27 6.23 5.22
C LYS A 207 -23.63 5.77 5.75
N ASP A 208 -23.63 4.88 6.74
CA ASP A 208 -24.85 4.39 7.41
C ASP A 208 -25.91 3.87 6.41
N GLY A 209 -25.48 3.17 5.37
CA GLY A 209 -26.34 2.61 4.32
C GLY A 209 -26.84 3.61 3.27
N LYS A 210 -26.40 4.87 3.32
CA LYS A 210 -26.83 5.95 2.42
C LYS A 210 -25.70 6.45 1.56
N ARG A 211 -26.02 6.81 0.32
CA ARG A 211 -25.08 7.46 -0.60
C ARG A 211 -24.80 8.89 -0.11
N VAL A 212 -23.53 9.25 0.01
CA VAL A 212 -23.09 10.60 0.40
C VAL A 212 -22.36 11.30 -0.75
N GLY A 213 -22.47 12.63 -0.80
CA GLY A 213 -21.87 13.46 -1.85
C GLY A 213 -20.57 14.10 -1.40
N PHE A 214 -19.66 14.37 -2.34
CA PHE A 214 -18.47 15.17 -2.07
C PHE A 214 -18.87 16.55 -1.51
N GLY A 215 -18.20 16.98 -0.44
CA GLY A 215 -18.46 18.25 0.25
C GLY A 215 -19.44 18.16 1.43
N THR A 216 -20.07 17.01 1.69
CA THR A 216 -20.82 16.80 2.94
C THR A 216 -19.90 16.39 4.09
N LYS A 217 -20.34 16.57 5.34
CA LYS A 217 -19.56 16.20 6.54
C LYS A 217 -19.30 14.69 6.61
N GLU A 218 -20.27 13.90 6.17
CA GLU A 218 -20.27 12.44 6.19
C GLU A 218 -19.34 11.85 5.11
N TYR A 219 -18.99 12.64 4.10
CA TYR A 219 -18.10 12.19 3.03
C TYR A 219 -16.76 11.73 3.59
N VAL A 220 -16.14 12.50 4.50
CA VAL A 220 -14.82 12.18 5.04
C VAL A 220 -14.77 10.83 5.76
N SER A 221 -15.85 10.45 6.46
CA SER A 221 -15.95 9.20 7.22
C SER A 221 -16.70 8.08 6.50
N SER A 222 -16.92 8.23 5.19
CA SER A 222 -17.63 7.25 4.35
C SER A 222 -16.70 6.16 3.80
N THR A 223 -17.27 4.98 3.53
CA THR A 223 -16.59 3.96 2.71
C THR A 223 -16.76 4.28 1.23
N ARG A 224 -15.83 3.74 0.43
CA ARG A 224 -15.73 4.04 -0.99
C ARG A 224 -15.84 2.80 -1.83
N TRP A 225 -16.57 2.89 -2.93
CA TRP A 225 -16.49 1.95 -4.04
C TRP A 225 -16.10 2.71 -5.31
N ILE A 226 -15.25 2.11 -6.14
CA ILE A 226 -14.86 2.62 -7.45
C ILE A 226 -15.44 1.65 -8.48
N ARG A 227 -16.43 2.13 -9.24
CA ARG A 227 -17.03 1.36 -10.32
C ARG A 227 -16.20 1.54 -11.60
N LEU A 228 -15.83 0.45 -12.25
CA LEU A 228 -15.20 0.51 -13.56
C LEU A 228 -16.25 0.49 -14.68
N ASN A 229 -15.89 1.04 -15.84
CA ASN A 229 -16.74 1.00 -17.04
C ASN A 229 -16.66 -0.37 -17.74
N HIS A 230 -16.75 -1.44 -16.95
CA HIS A 230 -16.81 -2.81 -17.38
C HIS A 230 -17.71 -3.58 -16.41
N PRO A 231 -18.70 -4.35 -16.88
CA PRO A 231 -19.57 -5.12 -16.01
C PRO A 231 -18.79 -6.04 -15.07
N GLY A 232 -19.22 -6.10 -13.81
CA GLY A 232 -18.64 -7.03 -12.82
C GLY A 232 -17.30 -6.61 -12.22
N PHE A 233 -16.84 -5.37 -12.45
CA PHE A 233 -15.63 -4.85 -11.82
C PHE A 233 -15.88 -3.61 -10.97
N PHE A 234 -15.77 -3.82 -9.66
CA PHE A 234 -15.67 -2.78 -8.66
C PHE A 234 -14.35 -2.92 -7.90
N ILE A 235 -13.82 -1.81 -7.41
CA ILE A 235 -12.84 -1.81 -6.31
C ILE A 235 -13.60 -1.30 -5.10
N TYR A 236 -13.75 -2.11 -4.06
CA TYR A 236 -14.62 -1.80 -2.93
C TYR A 236 -13.91 -1.92 -1.59
N SER A 237 -14.37 -1.13 -0.62
CA SER A 237 -13.92 -1.21 0.77
C SER A 237 -14.41 -2.51 1.37
N GLU A 238 -13.50 -3.42 1.70
CA GLU A 238 -13.83 -4.61 2.46
C GLU A 238 -14.01 -4.25 3.93
N PRO A 239 -15.15 -4.62 4.55
CA PRO A 239 -15.36 -4.35 5.97
C PRO A 239 -14.35 -5.12 6.81
N ALA A 240 -13.95 -4.52 7.93
CA ALA A 240 -13.10 -5.22 8.91
C ALA A 240 -13.78 -6.53 9.37
N PRO A 241 -13.03 -7.57 9.74
CA PRO A 241 -13.60 -8.82 10.24
C PRO A 241 -14.63 -8.57 11.34
N GLY A 242 -15.84 -9.11 11.18
CA GLY A 242 -16.96 -8.92 12.13
C GLY A 242 -17.72 -7.60 12.01
N SER A 243 -17.32 -6.71 11.10
CA SER A 243 -18.04 -5.46 10.78
C SER A 243 -18.88 -5.60 9.51
N ARG A 244 -19.91 -4.77 9.36
CA ARG A 244 -20.70 -4.66 8.12
C ARG A 244 -20.16 -3.53 7.26
N ASP A 245 -20.32 -3.64 5.94
CA ASP A 245 -20.03 -2.53 5.04
C ASP A 245 -21.02 -1.37 5.30
N GLU A 246 -20.49 -0.16 5.37
CA GLU A 246 -21.23 1.10 5.50
C GLU A 246 -22.15 1.38 4.30
N SER A 247 -21.96 0.68 3.18
CA SER A 247 -22.93 0.66 2.07
C SER A 247 -24.28 0.07 2.47
N GLY A 248 -24.35 -0.76 3.52
CA GLY A 248 -25.55 -1.51 3.89
C GLY A 248 -25.96 -2.55 2.83
N GLN A 249 -25.12 -2.78 1.82
CA GLN A 249 -25.37 -3.67 0.69
C GLN A 249 -24.34 -4.81 0.66
N PRO A 250 -24.69 -5.97 0.08
CA PRO A 250 -23.69 -7.01 -0.15
C PRO A 250 -22.60 -6.48 -1.09
N PRO A 251 -21.32 -6.83 -0.89
CA PRO A 251 -20.25 -6.31 -1.74
C PRO A 251 -20.46 -6.76 -3.19
N PRO A 252 -20.28 -5.86 -4.17
CA PRO A 252 -20.44 -6.18 -5.58
C PRO A 252 -19.32 -7.13 -6.07
N PRO A 253 -19.48 -7.75 -7.25
CA PRO A 253 -18.38 -8.44 -7.91
C PRO A 253 -17.22 -7.46 -8.18
N GLY A 254 -15.99 -7.89 -7.90
CA GLY A 254 -14.81 -7.04 -8.00
C GLY A 254 -13.67 -7.41 -7.06
N LEU A 255 -12.92 -6.40 -6.64
CA LEU A 255 -11.73 -6.48 -5.81
C LEU A 255 -11.98 -5.76 -4.48
N GLY A 256 -11.87 -6.49 -3.38
CA GLY A 256 -11.93 -5.95 -2.02
C GLY A 256 -10.54 -5.53 -1.54
N LEU A 257 -10.42 -4.28 -1.11
CA LEU A 257 -9.22 -3.71 -0.49
C LEU A 257 -9.59 -3.14 0.88
N THR A 258 -8.61 -2.73 1.69
CA THR A 258 -8.91 -2.07 2.97
C THR A 258 -9.68 -0.76 2.75
N ALA A 259 -10.54 -0.38 3.70
CA ALA A 259 -11.28 0.89 3.59
C ALA A 259 -10.34 2.12 3.47
N THR A 260 -9.15 2.05 4.08
CA THR A 260 -8.13 3.10 3.97
C THR A 260 -7.59 3.19 2.55
N ASP A 261 -7.21 2.06 1.95
CA ASP A 261 -6.68 2.01 0.59
C ASP A 261 -7.70 2.50 -0.44
N VAL A 262 -8.96 2.07 -0.33
CA VAL A 262 -10.00 2.53 -1.28
C VAL A 262 -10.35 3.99 -1.06
N SER A 263 -10.32 4.48 0.19
CA SER A 263 -10.47 5.91 0.47
C SER A 263 -9.34 6.74 -0.14
N GLU A 264 -8.10 6.28 -0.03
CA GLU A 264 -6.95 6.90 -0.69
C GLU A 264 -7.12 6.86 -2.22
N LEU A 265 -7.23 5.66 -2.81
CA LEU A 265 -7.31 5.46 -4.24
C LEU A 265 -8.46 6.23 -4.89
N SER A 266 -9.63 6.26 -4.24
CA SER A 266 -10.81 6.98 -4.75
C SER A 266 -10.60 8.50 -4.88
N SER A 267 -9.70 9.08 -4.08
CA SER A 267 -9.36 10.50 -4.15
C SER A 267 -8.37 10.82 -5.27
N LEU A 268 -7.65 9.81 -5.75
CA LEU A 268 -6.62 9.91 -6.77
C LEU A 268 -7.20 9.66 -8.18
N VAL A 269 -8.32 8.94 -8.30
CA VAL A 269 -8.89 8.59 -9.60
C VAL A 269 -10.10 9.45 -9.97
N SER A 270 -10.36 9.58 -11.27
CA SER A 270 -11.53 10.26 -11.81
C SER A 270 -12.13 9.46 -12.96
N THR A 271 -13.28 9.88 -13.49
CA THR A 271 -13.92 9.22 -14.66
C THR A 271 -13.07 9.25 -15.94
N LYS A 272 -11.96 9.99 -15.94
CA LYS A 272 -10.97 10.04 -17.03
C LYS A 272 -9.84 9.03 -16.84
N THR A 273 -9.66 8.48 -15.63
CA THR A 273 -8.57 7.56 -15.29
C THR A 273 -8.71 6.26 -16.09
N PRO A 274 -7.79 5.95 -17.01
CA PRO A 274 -7.79 4.70 -17.74
C PRO A 274 -7.41 3.54 -16.82
N VAL A 275 -7.96 2.37 -17.10
CA VAL A 275 -7.73 1.15 -16.32
C VAL A 275 -7.44 -0.01 -17.27
N THR A 276 -6.30 -0.66 -17.08
CA THR A 276 -6.01 -1.95 -17.72
C THR A 276 -6.09 -3.04 -16.67
N ILE A 277 -6.83 -4.10 -16.99
CA ILE A 277 -7.01 -5.27 -16.13
C ILE A 277 -6.38 -6.45 -16.87
N THR A 278 -5.57 -7.22 -16.17
CA THR A 278 -5.06 -8.51 -16.64
C THR A 278 -5.43 -9.59 -15.65
N ASP A 279 -5.46 -10.82 -16.17
CA ASP A 279 -5.40 -12.01 -15.33
C ASP A 279 -4.20 -11.96 -14.39
#